data_AF-A0AAN7LSW3-F1
#
_entry.id   AF-A0AAN7LSW3-F1
#
_cell.length_a   1.000
_cell.length_b   1.000
_cell.length_c   1.000
_cell.angle_alpha   90.00
_cell.angle_beta   90.00
_cell.angle_gamma   90.00
#
_symmetry.space_group_name_H-M   'P 1'
#
loop_
_entity.id
_entity.type
_entity.pdbx_description
1 polymer ?
#
loop_
_entity_poly.entity_id
_entity_poly.type
_entity_poly.pdbx_seq_one_letter_code
_entity_poly.pdbx_strand_id
1 'polypeptide(L)'
;MAEASTFLTTQRYAVVTGANKGIGFQICKQLALKGVKVVLTSRDEKRGLEAVCKLKEEGSAALLGEVVFHQLDVTDPASISSLAEFIETRFGRMDILVNNAGISGVVIDDNALTGAIERVG
;
A
#
# COMPACT_ATOMS: atom_id res chain seq x y z
N MET A 1 32.38 11.64 -17.52
CA MET A 1 32.19 11.48 -16.07
C MET A 1 30.70 11.32 -15.86
N ALA A 2 30.26 10.09 -15.55
CA ALA A 2 28.85 9.77 -15.45
C ALA A 2 28.25 10.49 -14.23
N GLU A 3 27.15 11.19 -14.47
CA GLU A 3 26.28 11.77 -13.45
C GLU A 3 25.75 10.62 -12.60
N ALA A 4 26.43 10.33 -11.49
CA ALA A 4 25.91 9.43 -10.47
C ALA A 4 24.62 10.05 -9.94
N SER A 5 23.52 9.51 -10.47
CA SER A 5 22.15 9.93 -10.30
C SER A 5 21.85 10.49 -8.91
N THR A 6 21.48 11.77 -8.85
CA THR A 6 20.90 12.46 -7.67
C THR A 6 19.70 11.72 -7.07
N PHE A 7 19.17 10.71 -7.77
CA PHE A 7 18.12 9.80 -7.35
C PHE A 7 18.47 8.96 -6.11
N LEU A 8 19.75 8.86 -5.74
CA LEU A 8 20.21 8.14 -4.55
C LEU A 8 20.49 9.04 -3.33
N THR A 9 20.57 10.37 -3.48
CA THR A 9 21.03 11.26 -2.39
C THR A 9 19.89 11.92 -1.62
N THR A 10 18.65 11.83 -2.09
CA THR A 10 17.50 12.46 -1.44
C THR A 10 16.54 11.40 -0.91
N GLN A 11 16.18 11.48 0.37
CA GLN A 11 15.20 10.57 0.98
C GLN A 11 13.90 10.58 0.18
N ARG A 12 13.45 9.40 -0.27
CA ARG A 12 12.17 9.26 -0.98
C ARG A 12 11.07 8.76 -0.07
N TYR A 13 9.85 9.20 -0.35
CA TYR A 13 8.63 8.87 0.37
C TYR A 13 7.63 8.21 -0.57
N ALA A 14 7.14 7.04 -0.18
CA ALA A 14 6.19 6.26 -0.95
C ALA A 14 4.90 6.03 -0.16
N VAL A 15 3.77 6.03 -0.86
CA VAL A 15 2.50 5.52 -0.34
C VAL A 15 2.14 4.28 -1.13
N VAL A 16 1.80 3.19 -0.42
CA VAL A 16 1.26 1.98 -1.05
C VAL A 16 -0.11 1.71 -0.50
N THR A 17 -1.12 1.77 -1.37
CA THR A 17 -2.52 1.63 -0.96
C THR A 17 -2.93 0.17 -0.80
N GLY A 18 -3.72 -0.16 0.23
CA GLY A 18 -4.23 -1.53 0.44
C GLY A 18 -3.13 -2.59 0.64
N ALA A 19 -2.07 -2.23 1.36
CA ALA A 19 -0.81 -2.94 1.43
C ALA A 19 -0.64 -3.81 2.69
N ASN A 20 -1.72 -4.11 3.41
CA ASN A 20 -1.66 -5.02 4.57
C ASN A 20 -1.42 -6.50 4.20
N LYS A 21 -1.49 -6.87 2.92
CA LYS A 21 -1.27 -8.25 2.44
C LYS A 21 -0.85 -8.27 0.97
N GLY A 22 -0.48 -9.46 0.49
CA GLY A 22 -0.28 -9.75 -0.94
C GLY A 22 0.80 -8.88 -1.59
N ILE A 23 0.52 -8.41 -2.80
CA ILE A 23 1.48 -7.63 -3.62
C ILE A 23 1.87 -6.32 -2.92
N GLY A 24 0.89 -5.56 -2.42
CA GLY A 24 1.16 -4.30 -1.71
C GLY A 24 2.11 -4.47 -0.52
N PHE A 25 1.95 -5.53 0.28
CA PHE A 25 2.85 -5.84 1.39
C PHE A 25 4.30 -6.06 0.93
N GLN A 26 4.48 -6.84 -0.15
CA GLN A 26 5.80 -7.10 -0.68
C GLN A 26 6.43 -5.87 -1.34
N ILE A 27 5.62 -5.01 -1.97
CA ILE A 27 6.08 -3.71 -2.49
C ILE A 27 6.61 -2.85 -1.35
N CYS A 28 5.87 -2.73 -0.23
CA CYS A 28 6.35 -2.01 0.95
C CYS A 28 7.71 -2.55 1.41
N LYS A 29 7.86 -3.87 1.51
CA LYS A 29 9.12 -4.52 1.88
C LYS A 29 10.27 -4.14 0.95
N GLN A 30 10.07 -4.27 -0.36
CA GLN A 30 11.12 -4.01 -1.35
C GLN A 30 11.50 -2.54 -1.45
N LEU A 31 10.54 -1.62 -1.30
CA LEU A 31 10.81 -0.18 -1.26
C LEU A 31 11.60 0.19 -0.01
N ALA A 32 11.20 -0.32 1.16
CA ALA A 32 11.88 -0.05 2.42
C ALA A 32 13.32 -0.60 2.42
N LEU A 33 13.55 -1.80 1.86
CA LEU A 33 14.90 -2.35 1.68
C LEU A 33 15.79 -1.52 0.75
N LYS A 34 15.22 -0.65 -0.07
CA LYS A 34 15.92 0.31 -0.95
C LYS A 34 16.09 1.69 -0.30
N GLY A 35 15.81 1.82 1.00
CA GLY A 35 15.92 3.07 1.76
C GLY A 35 14.81 4.08 1.49
N VAL A 36 13.67 3.64 0.98
CA VAL A 36 12.48 4.48 0.79
C VAL A 36 11.62 4.43 2.04
N LYS A 37 11.18 5.59 2.54
CA LYS A 37 10.20 5.66 3.62
C LYS A 37 8.82 5.38 3.06
N VAL A 38 8.15 4.34 3.56
CA VAL A 38 6.89 3.85 3.03
C VAL A 38 5.77 4.09 4.05
N VAL A 39 4.69 4.68 3.57
CA VAL A 39 3.39 4.67 4.23
C VAL A 39 2.62 3.45 3.71
N LEU A 40 2.51 2.42 4.54
CA LEU A 40 1.66 1.27 4.32
C LEU A 40 0.23 1.67 4.70
N THR A 41 -0.72 1.54 3.77
CA THR A 41 -2.12 1.83 4.08
C THR A 41 -3.02 0.62 4.00
N SER A 42 -4.12 0.67 4.75
CA SER A 42 -5.16 -0.36 4.81
C SER A 42 -6.45 0.28 5.30
N ARG A 43 -7.60 -0.24 4.86
CA ARG A 43 -8.91 0.15 5.42
C ARG A 43 -9.06 -0.29 6.87
N ASP A 44 -8.54 -1.49 7.17
CA ASP A 44 -8.55 -2.08 8.50
C ASP A 44 -7.25 -1.70 9.22
N GLU A 45 -7.38 -0.90 10.27
CA GLU A 45 -6.28 -0.40 11.09
C GLU A 45 -5.50 -1.52 11.76
N LYS A 46 -6.20 -2.48 12.38
CA LYS A 46 -5.57 -3.60 13.09
C LYS A 46 -4.69 -4.41 12.13
N ARG A 47 -5.22 -4.79 10.97
CA ARG A 47 -4.47 -5.53 9.94
C ARG A 47 -3.31 -4.73 9.37
N GLY A 48 -3.46 -3.41 9.29
CA GLY A 48 -2.40 -2.51 8.84
C GLY A 48 -1.23 -2.46 9.83
N LEU A 49 -1.53 -2.32 11.12
CA LEU A 49 -0.52 -2.34 12.19
C LEU A 49 0.18 -3.70 12.29
N GLU A 50 -0.57 -4.80 12.22
CA GLU A 50 -0.02 -6.16 12.16
C GLU A 50 0.94 -6.33 10.97
N ALA A 51 0.60 -5.78 9.80
CA ALA A 51 1.47 -5.82 8.63
C ALA A 51 2.77 -5.04 8.85
N VAL A 52 2.73 -3.87 9.51
CA VAL A 52 3.94 -3.12 9.85
C VAL A 52 4.81 -3.89 10.84
N CYS A 53 4.23 -4.51 11.87
CA CYS A 53 4.96 -5.36 12.81
C CYS A 53 5.63 -6.54 12.08
N LYS A 54 4.87 -7.23 11.23
CA LYS A 54 5.39 -8.34 10.42
C LYS A 54 6.54 -7.92 9.50
N LEU A 55 6.46 -6.74 8.86
CA LEU A 55 7.57 -6.22 8.06
C LEU A 55 8.82 -5.93 8.88
N LYS A 56 8.65 -5.45 10.12
CA LYS A 56 9.77 -5.21 11.04
C LYS A 56 10.40 -6.50 11.53
N GLU A 57 9.60 -7.54 11.78
CA GLU A 57 10.07 -8.87 12.20
C GLU A 57 10.77 -9.63 11.06
N GLU A 58 10.23 -9.59 9.84
CA GLU A 58 10.84 -10.20 8.66
C GLU A 58 12.01 -9.38 8.09
N GLY A 59 12.17 -8.15 8.58
CA GLY A 59 13.17 -7.20 8.14
C GLY A 59 14.51 -7.36 8.84
N SER A 60 15.58 -7.02 8.14
CA SER A 60 16.84 -6.64 8.80
C SER A 60 16.62 -5.40 9.68
N ALA A 61 17.52 -5.12 10.64
CA ALA A 61 17.51 -3.90 11.45
C ALA A 61 17.35 -2.60 10.63
N ALA A 62 17.73 -2.60 9.35
CA ALA A 62 17.52 -1.50 8.41
C ALA A 62 16.04 -1.14 8.15
N LEU A 63 15.07 -2.01 8.45
CA LEU A 63 13.63 -1.71 8.30
C LEU A 63 13.03 -1.00 9.53
N LEU A 64 13.79 -0.83 10.62
CA LEU A 64 13.37 -0.08 11.80
C LEU A 64 13.23 1.41 11.47
N GLY A 65 12.00 1.85 11.17
CA GLY A 65 11.66 3.25 10.92
C GLY A 65 11.37 3.61 9.47
N GLU A 66 11.56 2.66 8.55
CA GLU A 66 11.31 2.87 7.11
C GLU A 66 9.85 2.64 6.72
N VAL A 67 9.05 1.92 7.53
CA VAL A 67 7.63 1.69 7.26
C VAL A 67 6.76 2.21 8.40
N VAL A 68 5.80 3.06 8.05
CA VAL A 68 4.76 3.59 8.96
C VAL A 68 3.39 3.21 8.45
N PHE A 69 2.43 3.10 9.37
CA PHE A 69 1.04 2.85 9.02
C PHE A 69 0.23 4.15 8.97
N HIS A 70 -0.71 4.24 8.03
CA HIS A 70 -1.82 5.19 8.08
C HIS A 70 -3.09 4.51 7.52
N GLN A 71 -4.23 4.68 8.17
CA GLN A 71 -5.49 4.14 7.65
C GLN A 71 -5.87 4.84 6.34
N LEU A 72 -6.35 4.09 5.36
CA LEU A 72 -6.89 4.65 4.12
C LEU A 72 -8.04 3.80 3.59
N ASP A 73 -9.20 4.42 3.42
CA ASP A 73 -10.22 4.00 2.48
C ASP A 73 -10.15 4.88 1.23
N VAL A 74 -9.75 4.27 0.12
CA VAL A 74 -9.62 4.94 -1.18
C VAL A 74 -10.95 5.37 -1.79
N THR A 75 -12.08 4.94 -1.22
CA THR A 75 -13.42 5.35 -1.62
C THR A 75 -13.99 6.48 -0.76
N ASP A 76 -13.31 6.85 0.32
CA ASP A 76 -13.75 7.91 1.24
C ASP A 76 -12.86 9.17 1.08
N PRO A 77 -13.41 10.29 0.57
CA PRO A 77 -12.69 11.56 0.46
C PRO A 77 -12.11 12.09 1.78
N ALA A 78 -12.76 11.83 2.92
CA ALA A 78 -12.26 12.26 4.22
C ALA A 78 -11.01 11.48 4.62
N SER A 79 -11.02 10.16 4.42
CA SER A 79 -9.85 9.29 4.62
C SER A 79 -8.67 9.68 3.72
N ILE A 80 -8.94 10.01 2.45
CA ILE A 80 -7.91 10.49 1.50
C ILE A 80 -7.31 11.82 1.98
N SER A 81 -8.15 12.77 2.40
CA SER A 81 -7.71 14.09 2.88
C SER A 81 -6.85 13.97 4.13
N SER A 82 -7.23 13.10 5.07
CA SER A 82 -6.44 12.82 6.27
C SER A 82 -5.06 12.24 5.95
N LEU A 83 -4.97 11.32 4.98
CA LEU A 83 -3.68 10.79 4.53
C LEU A 83 -2.81 11.88 3.88
N ALA A 84 -3.40 12.75 3.05
CA ALA A 84 -2.68 13.84 2.41
C ALA A 84 -2.09 14.81 3.45
N GLU A 85 -2.89 15.22 4.44
CA GLU A 85 -2.45 16.07 5.55
C GLU A 85 -1.35 15.41 6.38
N PHE A 86 -1.46 14.10 6.65
CA PHE A 86 -0.43 13.34 7.35
C PHE A 86 0.90 13.35 6.58
N ILE A 87 0.87 13.15 5.26
CA ILE A 87 2.06 13.16 4.40
C ILE A 87 2.69 14.55 4.37
N GLU A 88 1.88 15.59 4.17
CA GLU A 88 2.33 16.97 4.13
C GLU A 88 2.97 17.37 5.46
N THR A 89 2.31 17.08 6.59
CA THR A 89 2.80 17.42 7.93
C THR A 89 4.08 16.65 8.28
N ARG A 90 4.15 15.36 7.95
CA ARG A 90 5.24 14.48 8.40
C ARG A 90 6.44 14.48 7.48
N PHE A 91 6.22 14.62 6.18
CA PHE A 91 7.24 14.44 5.14
C PHE A 91 7.36 15.64 4.20
N GLY A 92 6.37 16.52 4.14
CA GLY A 92 6.32 17.68 3.25
C GLY A 92 6.12 17.35 1.76
N ARG A 93 6.21 16.06 1.38
CA ARG A 93 6.08 15.60 0.00
C ARG A 93 5.78 14.10 -0.10
N MET A 94 5.37 13.67 -1.29
CA MET A 94 5.29 12.28 -1.72
C MET A 94 5.96 12.11 -3.08
N ASP A 95 6.89 11.17 -3.19
CA ASP A 95 7.65 10.92 -4.42
C ASP A 95 7.06 9.76 -5.23
N ILE A 96 6.43 8.79 -4.56
CA ILE A 96 5.93 7.55 -5.17
C ILE A 96 4.53 7.26 -4.64
N LEU A 97 3.58 7.03 -5.54
CA LEU A 97 2.26 6.51 -5.21
C LEU A 97 2.04 5.17 -5.92
N VAL A 98 1.74 4.14 -5.13
CA VAL A 98 1.37 2.82 -5.64
C VAL A 98 -0.12 2.59 -5.39
N ASN A 99 -0.92 2.71 -6.46
CA ASN A 99 -2.37 2.46 -6.46
C ASN A 99 -2.66 0.95 -6.48
N ASN A 100 -2.38 0.27 -5.38
CA ASN A 100 -2.56 -1.18 -5.22
C ASN A 100 -3.92 -1.57 -4.61
N ALA A 101 -4.62 -0.66 -3.92
CA ALA A 101 -5.93 -0.97 -3.36
C ALA A 101 -6.94 -1.33 -4.46
N GLY A 102 -7.49 -2.54 -4.37
CA GLY A 102 -8.49 -3.06 -5.30
C GLY A 102 -9.13 -4.33 -4.75
N ILE A 103 -10.34 -4.61 -5.22
CA ILE A 103 -11.02 -5.89 -5.00
C ILE A 103 -11.20 -6.55 -6.37
N SER A 104 -11.09 -7.87 -6.43
CA SER A 104 -11.54 -8.59 -7.62
C SER A 104 -13.03 -8.32 -7.82
N GLY A 105 -13.43 -8.03 -9.06
CA GLY A 105 -14.84 -7.86 -9.43
C GLY A 105 -15.67 -9.11 -9.20
N VAL A 106 -16.97 -9.02 -9.53
CA VAL A 106 -17.96 -10.10 -9.36
C VAL A 106 -17.38 -11.44 -9.82
N VAL A 107 -17.25 -12.38 -8.87
CA VAL A 107 -17.07 -13.79 -9.20
C VAL A 107 -18.43 -14.26 -9.70
N ILE A 108 -18.57 -14.40 -11.01
CA ILE A 108 -19.76 -15.03 -11.58
C ILE A 108 -19.65 -16.51 -11.21
N ASP A 109 -20.60 -16.99 -10.43
CA ASP A 109 -20.77 -18.42 -10.23
C ASP A 109 -21.32 -19.00 -11.54
N ASP A 110 -20.48 -19.71 -12.28
CA ASP A 110 -20.84 -20.32 -13.56
C ASP A 110 -22.03 -21.28 -13.44
N ASN A 111 -22.19 -21.96 -12.29
CA ASN A 111 -23.32 -22.86 -12.06
C ASN A 111 -24.62 -22.07 -11.83
N ALA A 112 -24.55 -20.94 -11.12
CA ALA A 112 -25.69 -20.06 -10.91
C ALA A 112 -26.17 -19.42 -12.22
N LEU A 113 -25.23 -19.06 -13.12
CA LEU A 113 -25.56 -18.52 -14.45
C LEU A 113 -26.17 -19.60 -15.35
N THR A 114 -25.59 -20.80 -15.37
CA THR A 114 -26.10 -21.93 -16.17
C THR A 114 -27.52 -22.30 -15.76
N GLY A 115 -27.78 -22.43 -14.45
CA GLY A 115 -29.12 -22.73 -13.94
C GLY A 115 -30.15 -21.61 -14.12
N ALA A 116 -29.73 -20.37 -14.37
CA ALA A 116 -30.63 -19.28 -14.72
C ALA A 116 -31.02 -19.32 -16.22
N ILE A 117 -30.09 -19.71 -17.09
CA ILE A 117 -30.33 -19.85 -18.54
C ILE A 117 -31.27 -21.04 -18.81
N GLU A 118 -31.07 -22.17 -18.12
CA GLU A 118 -31.92 -23.37 -18.26
C GLU A 118 -33.37 -23.17 -17.78
N ARG A 119 -33.67 -22.15 -16.97
CA ARG A 119 -35.03 -21.86 -16.50
C ARG A 119 -35.82 -20.92 -17.41
N VAL A 120 -35.17 -20.31 -18.39
CA VAL A 120 -35.77 -19.32 -19.30
C VAL A 120 -35.89 -19.86 -20.74
N GLY A 121 -35.23 -20.99 -21.05
CA GLY A 121 -35.42 -21.78 -22.27
C GLY A 121 -36.46 -22.87 -22.10
#